data_AF-A0A5D2EHZ2-F1
#
_entry.id   AF-A0A5D2EHZ2-F1
#
_cell.length_a   1.000
_cell.length_b   1.000
_cell.length_c   1.000
_cell.angle_alpha   90.00
_cell.angle_beta   90.00
_cell.angle_gamma   90.00
#
_symmetry.space_group_name_H-M   'P 1'
#
loop_
_entity.id
_entity.type
_entity.pdbx_description
1 polymer ?
#
loop_
_entity_poly.entity_id
_entity_poly.type
_entity_poly.pdbx_seq_one_letter_code
_entity_poly.pdbx_strand_id
1 'polypeptide(L)' 'MTNIDIDENLKELPNDGRITKTKIVCTLGPVLQSIPMIEKLLRVGMNIAHFNFSHGSHEYHHNTLNNLEKFYYFWC' A
#
# COMPACT_ATOMS: atom_id res chain seq x y z
N MET A 1 -3.88 -17.20 4.30
CA MET A 1 -3.61 -17.68 2.93
C MET A 1 -4.51 -16.92 1.97
N THR A 2 -4.00 -15.83 1.41
CA THR A 2 -4.32 -15.28 0.09
C THR A 2 -3.15 -14.36 -0.24
N ASN A 3 -2.15 -14.90 -0.95
CA ASN A 3 -1.15 -14.07 -1.60
C ASN A 3 -1.88 -13.44 -2.78
N ILE A 4 -2.14 -12.14 -2.71
CA ILE A 4 -2.55 -11.39 -3.88
C ILE A 4 -1.29 -11.31 -4.73
N ASP A 5 -1.22 -12.09 -5.80
CA ASP A 5 -0.18 -11.95 -6.81
C ASP A 5 -0.42 -10.63 -7.54
N ILE A 6 0.26 -9.57 -7.07
CA ILE A 6 0.14 -8.20 -7.57
C ILE A 6 0.78 -8.07 -8.97
N ASP A 7 1.68 -8.99 -9.34
CA ASP A 7 2.48 -8.89 -10.56
C ASP A 7 1.68 -9.11 -11.87
N GLU A 8 0.54 -9.80 -11.84
CA GLU A 8 -0.22 -10.14 -13.07
C GLU A 8 -1.31 -9.13 -13.49
N ASN A 9 -1.65 -8.14 -12.64
CA ASN A 9 -2.72 -7.17 -12.92
C ASN A 9 -2.26 -5.71 -13.03
N LEU A 10 -0.97 -5.46 -13.27
CA LEU A 10 -0.45 -4.11 -13.55
C LEU A 10 -0.92 -3.60 -14.92
N LYS A 11 -2.18 -3.19 -15.02
CA LYS A 11 -2.60 -2.21 -16.03
C LYS A 11 -2.20 -0.85 -15.48
N GLU A 12 -1.25 -0.19 -16.14
CA GLU A 12 -0.94 1.20 -15.83
C GLU A 12 -2.23 2.02 -15.83
N LEU A 13 -2.50 2.70 -14.71
CA LEU A 13 -3.64 3.60 -14.64
C LEU A 13 -3.41 4.73 -15.66
N PRO A 14 -4.39 5.06 -16.51
CA PRO A 14 -4.23 6.12 -17.49
C PRO A 14 -3.89 7.42 -16.76
N ASN A 15 -2.73 7.98 -17.08
CA ASN A 15 -2.24 9.25 -16.55
C ASN A 15 -2.92 10.42 -17.31
N ASP A 16 -4.26 10.38 -17.42
CA ASP A 16 -5.07 11.27 -18.25
C ASP A 16 -5.48 12.57 -17.56
N GLY A 17 -4.90 12.86 -16.39
CA GLY A 17 -5.20 14.03 -15.57
C GLY A 17 -6.58 14.00 -14.90
N ARG A 18 -7.35 12.91 -15.05
CA ARG A 18 -8.62 12.74 -14.32
C ARG A 18 -8.36 12.12 -12.96
N ILE A 19 -8.84 12.78 -11.92
CA ILE A 19 -8.87 12.20 -10.57
C ILE A 19 -9.80 10.98 -10.62
N THR A 20 -9.27 9.79 -10.33
CA THR A 20 -10.08 8.58 -10.21
C THR A 20 -11.13 8.79 -9.12
N LYS A 21 -12.41 8.61 -9.46
CA LYS A 21 -13.51 8.74 -8.50
C LYS A 21 -13.46 7.65 -7.43
N THR A 22 -12.95 6.48 -7.80
CA THR A 22 -12.79 5.33 -6.90
C THR A 22 -11.39 5.34 -6.30
N LYS A 23 -11.32 5.34 -4.96
CA LYS A 23 -10.07 5.22 -4.20
C LYS A 23 -9.78 3.75 -3.91
N ILE A 24 -8.52 3.35 -4.08
CA ILE A 24 -8.06 1.99 -3.74
C ILE A 24 -7.62 1.97 -2.28
N VAL A 25 -8.26 1.11 -1.48
CA VAL A 25 -7.94 0.89 -0.08
C VAL A 25 -7.27 -0.48 0.06
N CYS A 26 -6.07 -0.54 0.64
CA CYS A 26 -5.37 -1.80 0.88
C CYS A 26 -5.17 -2.03 2.38
N THR A 27 -5.50 -3.22 2.85
CA THR A 27 -5.27 -3.61 4.25
C THR A 27 -3.84 -4.09 4.42
N LEU A 28 -3.05 -3.42 5.26
CA LEU A 28 -1.65 -3.76 5.49
C LEU A 28 -1.52 -4.88 6.53
N GLY A 29 -1.39 -6.09 6.02
CA GLY A 29 -1.06 -7.28 6.80
C GLY A 29 0.45 -7.56 6.84
N PRO A 30 0.87 -8.64 7.52
CA PRO A 30 2.27 -8.91 7.80
C PRO A 30 3.15 -9.11 6.56
N VAL A 31 2.55 -9.54 5.45
CA VAL A 31 3.22 -9.73 4.15
C VAL A 31 3.46 -8.40 3.41
N LEU A 32 2.66 -7.37 3.73
CA LEU A 32 2.65 -6.09 3.02
C LEU A 32 3.45 -4.99 3.74
N GLN A 33 4.16 -5.32 4.82
CA GLN A 33 4.90 -4.36 5.64
C GLN A 33 6.28 -3.99 5.08
N SER A 34 6.78 -4.79 4.13
CA SER A 34 8.11 -4.59 3.56
C SER A 34 8.09 -3.39 2.62
N ILE A 35 9.18 -2.60 2.65
CA ILE A 35 9.38 -1.46 1.75
C ILE A 35 9.13 -1.83 0.26
N PRO A 36 9.68 -2.92 -0.29
CA PRO A 36 9.43 -3.26 -1.70
C PRO A 36 7.95 -3.56 -2.00
N MET A 37 7.20 -4.05 -1.03
CA MET A 37 5.76 -4.31 -1.22
C MET A 37 4.94 -3.02 -1.15
N ILE A 38 5.28 -2.12 -0.24
CA ILE A 38 4.69 -0.78 -0.17
C ILE A 38 4.94 -0.01 -1.47
N GLU A 39 6.15 -0.11 -2.03
CA GLU A 39 6.47 0.46 -3.34
C GLU A 39 5.55 -0.08 -4.43
N LYS A 40 5.39 -1.41 -4.53
CA LYS A 40 4.49 -2.03 -5.51
C LYS A 40 3.06 -1.50 -5.34
N LEU A 41 2.54 -1.44 -4.11
CA LEU A 41 1.18 -0.96 -3.83
C LEU A 41 0.98 0.51 -4.24
N LEU A 42 1.94 1.38 -3.96
CA LEU A 42 1.87 2.79 -4.34
C LEU A 42 1.95 2.98 -5.86
N ARG A 43 2.82 2.23 -6.55
CA ARG A 43 2.90 2.24 -8.03
C ARG A 43 1.63 1.74 -8.71
N VAL A 44 0.95 0.77 -8.10
CA VAL A 44 -0.34 0.24 -8.57
C VAL A 44 -1.49 1.24 -8.35
N GLY A 45 -1.29 2.26 -7.51
CA GLY A 45 -2.26 3.32 -7.26
C GLY A 45 -3.05 3.17 -5.95
N MET A 46 -2.51 2.49 -4.94
CA MET A 46 -3.07 2.51 -3.59
C MET A 46 -3.18 3.96 -3.10
N ASN A 47 -4.37 4.35 -2.65
CA ASN A 47 -4.61 5.70 -2.13
C ASN A 47 -4.70 5.74 -0.60
N ILE A 48 -5.22 4.67 0.01
CA ILE A 48 -5.49 4.61 1.44
C ILE A 48 -4.92 3.30 2.00
N ALA A 49 -4.07 3.41 3.01
CA ALA A 49 -3.61 2.28 3.80
C ALA A 49 -4.58 2.04 4.97
N HIS A 50 -5.10 0.82 5.08
CA HIS A 50 -5.98 0.40 6.17
C HIS A 50 -5.21 -0.47 7.16
N PHE A 51 -5.21 -0.07 8.43
CA PHE A 51 -4.61 -0.82 9.53
C PHE A 51 -5.69 -1.59 10.28
N ASN A 52 -5.58 -2.91 10.31
CA ASN A 52 -6.50 -3.74 11.07
C ASN A 52 -6.03 -3.82 12.53
N PHE A 53 -6.61 -2.99 13.41
CA PHE A 53 -6.28 -2.97 14.83
C PHE A 53 -6.87 -4.13 15.65
N SER A 54 -7.71 -4.99 15.06
CA SER A 54 -8.16 -6.22 15.72
C SER A 54 -7.02 -7.24 15.87
N HIS A 55 -5.93 -7.08 15.08
CA HIS A 55 -4.78 -7.96 15.08
C HIS A 55 -3.47 -7.16 14.98
N GLY A 56 -2.54 -7.39 15.91
CA GLY A 56 -1.23 -6.73 15.92
C GLY A 56 -0.98 -5.98 17.22
N SER A 57 0.29 -5.64 17.45
CA SER A 57 0.70 -4.76 18.55
C SER A 57 0.78 -3.31 18.09
N HIS A 58 0.81 -2.37 19.03
CA HIS A 58 0.99 -0.96 18.69
C HIS A 58 2.32 -0.72 17.93
N GLU A 59 3.40 -1.37 18.36
CA GLU A 59 4.71 -1.31 17.71
C GLU A 59 4.66 -1.82 16.26
N TYR A 60 3.90 -2.88 16.00
CA TYR A 60 3.72 -3.44 14.67
C TYR A 60 3.10 -2.41 13.71
N HIS A 61 2.02 -1.75 14.14
CA HIS A 61 1.37 -0.72 13.32
C HIS A 61 2.27 0.52 13.15
N HIS A 62 2.99 0.90 14.21
CA HIS A 62 3.95 2.01 14.17
C HIS A 62 5.09 1.77 13.17
N ASN A 63 5.65 0.57 13.14
CA ASN A 63 6.69 0.21 12.16
C ASN A 63 6.17 0.24 10.72
N THR A 64 4.93 -0.22 10.51
CA THR A 64 4.29 -0.17 9.20
C THR A 64 4.06 1.27 8.74
N LEU A 65 3.65 2.17 9.64
CA LEU A 65 3.52 3.60 9.36
C LEU A 65 4.88 4.23 9.01
N ASN A 66 5.92 3.96 9.78
CA ASN A 66 7.27 4.47 9.51
C ASN A 66 7.80 4.05 8.13
N ASN A 67 7.50 2.82 7.70
CA ASN A 67 7.91 2.33 6.38
C ASN A 67 7.16 3.05 5.25
N LEU A 68 5.87 3.33 5.44
CA LEU A 68 5.06 4.12 4.49
C LEU A 68 5.59 5.55 4.36
N GLU A 69 5.82 6.24 5.48
CA GLU A 69 6.30 7.63 5.47
C GLU A 69 7.67 7.74 4.80
N LYS A 70 8.62 6.87 5.19
CA LYS A 70 9.96 6.85 4.60
C LYS A 70 9.94 6.72 3.08
N PHE A 71 9.08 5.84 2.56
CA PHE A 71 8.98 5.66 1.12
C PHE A 71 8.27 6.84 0.44
N TYR A 72 7.19 7.36 1.04
CA TYR A 72 6.46 8.50 0.49
C TYR A 72 7.35 9.74 0.35
N TYR A 73 8.15 10.07 1.36
CA TYR A 73 9.12 11.19 1.30
C TYR A 73 10.29 10.96 0.34
N PHE A 74 10.57 9.72 -0.03
CA PHE A 74 11.59 9.42 -1.04
C PHE A 74 11.03 9.52 -2.47
N TRP A 75 9.73 9.25 -2.63
CA TRP A 75 9.04 9.22 -3.92
C TRP A 75 8.52 10.60 -4.36
N CYS A 76 8.11 11.45 -3.42
CA CYS A 76 7.74 12.86 -3.65
C CYS A 76 8.97 13.76 -3.63
#